data_AF-A0A7Y5PWR4-F1
#
_entry.id   AF-A0A7Y5PWR4-F1
#
_cell.length_a   1.000
_cell.length_b   1.000
_cell.length_c   1.000
_cell.angle_alpha   90.00
_cell.angle_beta   90.00
_cell.angle_gamma   90.00
#
_symmetry.space_group_name_H-M   'P 1'
#
loop_
_entity.id
_entity.type
_entity.pdbx_description
1 polymer ?
#
loop_
_entity_poly.entity_id
_entity_poly.type
_entity_poly.pdbx_seq_one_letter_code
_entity_poly.pdbx_strand_id
1 'polypeptide(L)'
;MLAALAQQFTFAVLGHTRGGPDDGMLPMERYAEMVREVRRASPDFVVLTGDLVYGDFHSEHVDRAAVLRDWEAVDAVFAQFGVPVHRVPGNHDVWEAVTRDLWVERYGELQKSFEHDGSLFLLLNSCWTPAAGDTSHCPPKFIRGVQLDPERREFVTNALAAHPEARHVFAFLGHMLWWEDAAAWWSEVHPLLAKAPTRAVFAGDMGPWKFSHLRRDSIDYLQTAFEFTPPPLEMQRNRESIRMLTEQLDTWALVSVDGDAVHVDVRTLGGLESGLFSPEKYRSVHEFDAGTFERKLFNRMDNPTKLVGWLWKLGAAAVAVGALLGAATLWILRRRR
;
A
#
# COMPACT_ATOMS: atom_id res chain seq x y z
N MET A 1 -27.86 32.09 -21.28
CA MET A 1 -27.20 30.87 -20.81
C MET A 1 -25.79 30.87 -21.36
N LEU A 2 -24.82 31.34 -20.56
CA LEU A 2 -23.42 31.09 -20.84
C LEU A 2 -23.24 29.57 -20.74
N ALA A 3 -22.76 28.93 -21.79
CA ALA A 3 -22.27 27.56 -21.69
C ALA A 3 -21.23 27.57 -20.56
N ALA A 4 -21.48 26.84 -19.48
CA ALA A 4 -20.46 26.57 -18.49
C ALA A 4 -19.30 25.96 -19.28
N LEU A 5 -18.17 26.68 -19.33
CA LEU A 5 -16.95 26.17 -19.96
C LEU A 5 -16.73 24.75 -19.41
N ALA A 6 -16.49 23.79 -20.30
CA ALA A 6 -16.15 22.44 -19.88
C ALA A 6 -14.97 22.56 -18.92
N GLN A 7 -15.21 22.24 -17.65
CA GLN A 7 -14.18 22.18 -16.62
C GLN A 7 -13.34 20.95 -16.96
N GLN A 8 -12.18 21.21 -17.54
CA GLN A 8 -11.21 20.20 -17.95
C GLN A 8 -9.98 20.35 -17.08
N PHE A 9 -9.68 19.32 -16.31
CA PHE A 9 -8.48 19.26 -15.49
C PHE A 9 -8.01 17.82 -15.39
N THR A 10 -6.77 17.68 -14.94
CA THR A 10 -6.09 16.40 -14.75
C THR A 10 -5.40 16.39 -13.40
N PHE A 11 -5.32 15.22 -12.77
CA PHE A 11 -4.54 15.06 -11.55
C PHE A 11 -3.82 13.72 -11.54
N ALA A 12 -2.63 13.72 -10.95
CA ALA A 12 -1.86 12.50 -10.77
C ALA A 12 -2.08 11.90 -9.38
N VAL A 13 -2.14 10.58 -9.29
CA VAL A 13 -2.26 9.83 -8.03
C VAL A 13 -1.06 8.89 -7.91
N LEU A 14 -0.30 9.04 -6.82
CA LEU A 14 0.94 8.30 -6.55
C LEU A 14 0.93 7.81 -5.09
N GLY A 15 1.37 6.58 -4.82
CA GLY A 15 1.33 6.01 -3.47
C GLY A 15 2.56 5.20 -3.11
N HIS A 16 2.89 5.13 -1.82
CA HIS A 16 3.97 4.31 -1.29
C HIS A 16 5.34 4.60 -1.95
N THR A 17 5.72 5.89 -1.95
CA THR A 17 6.98 6.36 -2.59
C THR A 17 8.19 6.33 -1.66
N ARG A 18 8.02 5.89 -0.41
CA ARG A 18 9.08 5.90 0.60
C ARG A 18 10.32 5.08 0.23
N GLY A 19 11.45 5.48 0.83
CA GLY A 19 12.67 4.67 0.91
C GLY A 19 12.61 3.55 1.97
N GLY A 20 13.75 2.90 2.18
CA GLY A 20 13.95 1.85 3.19
C GLY A 20 14.55 2.34 4.51
N PRO A 21 14.69 1.44 5.51
CA PRO A 21 15.27 1.75 6.83
C PRO A 21 16.75 2.15 6.78
N ASP A 22 17.52 1.50 5.90
CA ASP A 22 18.98 1.63 5.84
C ASP A 22 19.44 2.76 4.91
N ASP A 23 18.49 3.39 4.22
CA ASP A 23 18.75 4.33 3.14
C ASP A 23 18.61 5.76 3.67
N GLY A 24 19.50 6.20 4.57
CA GLY A 24 19.62 7.61 4.96
C GLY A 24 19.82 8.59 3.78
N MET A 25 19.85 8.07 2.54
CA MET A 25 19.68 8.78 1.30
C MET A 25 18.39 8.32 0.61
N LEU A 26 17.54 9.27 0.22
CA LEU A 26 16.39 8.99 -0.63
C LEU A 26 16.82 8.22 -1.91
N PRO A 27 16.00 7.30 -2.45
CA PRO A 27 16.22 6.65 -3.74
C PRO A 27 16.10 7.66 -4.90
N MET A 28 17.11 8.54 -5.02
CA MET A 28 17.06 9.75 -5.84
C MET A 28 16.83 9.46 -7.32
N GLU A 29 17.35 8.35 -7.84
CA GLU A 29 17.12 7.94 -9.23
C GLU A 29 15.64 7.64 -9.49
N ARG A 30 14.99 6.89 -8.60
CA ARG A 30 13.56 6.56 -8.69
C ARG A 30 12.69 7.80 -8.54
N TYR A 31 13.04 8.68 -7.60
CA TYR A 31 12.37 9.97 -7.44
C TYR A 31 12.54 10.88 -8.67
N ALA A 32 13.74 10.91 -9.27
CA ALA A 32 13.99 11.70 -10.48
C ALA A 32 13.18 11.18 -11.69
N GLU A 33 13.08 9.86 -11.85
CA GLU A 33 12.22 9.22 -12.85
C GLU A 33 10.76 9.66 -12.65
N MET A 34 10.24 9.52 -11.43
CA MET A 34 8.88 9.91 -11.07
C MET A 34 8.60 11.38 -11.34
N VAL A 35 9.47 12.29 -10.87
CA VAL A 35 9.33 13.73 -11.12
C VAL A 35 9.30 14.01 -12.62
N ARG A 36 10.18 13.40 -13.41
CA ARG A 36 10.21 13.58 -14.86
C ARG A 36 8.91 13.11 -15.52
N GLU A 37 8.39 11.94 -15.16
CA GLU A 37 7.17 11.39 -15.77
C GLU A 37 5.91 12.19 -15.36
N VAL A 38 5.80 12.59 -14.09
CA VAL A 38 4.70 13.46 -13.62
C VAL A 38 4.75 14.81 -14.32
N ARG A 39 5.91 15.46 -14.39
CA ARG A 39 6.05 16.75 -15.10
C ARG A 39 5.75 16.63 -16.59
N ARG A 40 6.13 15.52 -17.25
CA ARG A 40 5.77 15.27 -18.66
C ARG A 40 4.26 15.16 -18.85
N ALA A 41 3.57 14.55 -17.89
CA ALA A 41 2.11 14.44 -17.92
C ALA A 41 1.41 15.76 -17.63
N SER A 42 2.08 16.70 -16.98
CA SER A 42 1.59 18.06 -16.70
C SER A 42 0.21 18.10 -16.03
N PRO A 43 -0.01 17.36 -14.92
CA PRO A 43 -1.27 17.41 -14.20
C PRO A 43 -1.49 18.79 -13.55
N ASP A 44 -2.74 19.17 -13.28
CA ASP A 44 -3.08 20.40 -12.57
C ASP A 44 -2.69 20.34 -11.08
N PHE A 45 -2.72 19.15 -10.49
CA PHE A 45 -2.23 18.87 -9.15
C PHE A 45 -1.90 17.37 -8.96
N VAL A 46 -1.26 17.05 -7.84
CA VAL A 46 -0.87 15.70 -7.46
C VAL A 46 -1.54 15.33 -6.13
N VAL A 47 -2.01 14.08 -6.00
CA VAL A 47 -2.49 13.50 -4.75
C VAL A 47 -1.63 12.29 -4.38
N LEU A 48 -0.97 12.37 -3.22
CA LEU A 48 -0.13 11.33 -2.68
C LEU A 48 -0.91 10.45 -1.69
N THR A 49 -0.95 9.14 -1.92
CA THR A 49 -1.76 8.16 -1.16
C THR A 49 -1.00 7.47 -0.02
N GLY A 50 -0.15 8.21 0.69
CA GLY A 50 0.54 7.74 1.90
C GLY A 50 1.81 6.93 1.69
N ASP A 51 2.48 6.63 2.80
CA ASP A 51 3.78 5.98 2.89
C ASP A 51 4.85 6.71 2.06
N LEU A 52 5.04 7.98 2.42
CA LEU A 52 5.91 8.93 1.71
C LEU A 52 7.32 8.96 2.30
N VAL A 53 7.45 8.72 3.60
CA VAL A 53 8.73 8.58 4.32
C VAL A 53 8.85 7.19 4.94
N TYR A 54 10.06 6.80 5.37
CA TYR A 54 10.20 5.60 6.21
C TYR A 54 9.65 5.84 7.62
N GLY A 55 9.81 7.07 8.13
CA GLY A 55 9.14 7.55 9.35
C GLY A 55 9.63 6.90 10.64
N ASP A 56 10.87 6.41 10.64
CA ASP A 56 11.47 5.64 11.74
C ASP A 56 10.59 4.46 12.20
N PHE A 57 9.84 3.91 11.25
CA PHE A 57 8.78 2.95 11.53
C PHE A 57 9.33 1.68 12.19
N HIS A 58 8.70 1.26 13.29
CA HIS A 58 9.12 0.15 14.16
C HIS A 58 10.41 0.36 14.97
N SER A 59 10.99 1.56 14.97
CA SER A 59 12.08 1.88 15.89
C SER A 59 11.59 1.89 17.34
N GLU A 60 12.49 1.55 18.28
CA GLU A 60 12.18 1.55 19.72
C GLU A 60 11.76 2.97 20.20
N HIS A 61 12.38 4.00 19.62
CA HIS A 61 12.07 5.39 19.85
C HIS A 61 12.15 6.15 18.53
N VAL A 62 11.16 7.01 18.26
CA VAL A 62 11.18 7.89 17.08
C VAL A 62 12.18 9.04 17.29
N ASP A 63 13.22 9.11 16.46
CA ASP A 63 14.04 10.32 16.34
C ASP A 63 13.29 11.38 15.52
N ARG A 64 12.61 12.29 16.22
CA ARG A 64 11.88 13.41 15.61
C ARG A 64 12.74 14.22 14.63
N ALA A 65 14.03 14.42 14.93
CA ALA A 65 14.90 15.21 14.07
C ALA A 65 15.28 14.44 12.80
N ALA A 66 15.43 13.11 12.88
CA ALA A 66 15.60 12.28 11.70
C ALA A 66 14.35 12.29 10.80
N VAL A 67 13.17 12.04 11.38
CA VAL A 67 11.91 12.06 10.62
C VAL A 67 11.64 13.43 10.01
N LEU A 68 12.00 14.52 10.69
CA LEU A 68 11.90 15.87 10.12
C LEU A 68 12.78 16.04 8.87
N ARG A 69 14.03 15.52 8.90
CA ARG A 69 14.92 15.56 7.74
C ARG A 69 14.38 14.73 6.58
N ASP A 70 13.78 13.58 6.85
CA ASP A 70 13.12 12.76 5.82
C ASP A 70 12.00 13.56 5.15
N TRP A 71 11.15 14.22 5.94
CA TRP A 71 10.08 15.07 5.41
C TRP A 71 10.60 16.25 4.58
N GLU A 72 11.63 16.94 5.05
CA GLU A 72 12.26 18.04 4.28
C GLU A 72 12.82 17.55 2.95
N ALA A 73 13.43 16.36 2.93
CA ALA A 73 13.99 15.78 1.73
C ALA A 73 12.91 15.37 0.72
N VAL A 74 11.84 14.68 1.16
CA VAL A 74 10.76 14.28 0.24
C VAL A 74 9.92 15.47 -0.22
N ASP A 75 9.72 16.49 0.62
CA ASP A 75 9.03 17.72 0.22
C ASP A 75 9.83 18.46 -0.87
N ALA A 76 11.16 18.49 -0.76
CA ALA A 76 12.02 19.06 -1.80
C ALA A 76 11.92 18.27 -3.13
N VAL A 77 11.67 16.97 -3.09
CA VAL A 77 11.37 16.18 -4.29
C VAL A 77 9.99 16.53 -4.85
N PHE A 78 8.94 16.48 -4.03
CA PHE A 78 7.57 16.73 -4.48
C PHE A 78 7.35 18.17 -4.95
N ALA A 79 8.08 19.15 -4.42
CA ALA A 79 8.07 20.52 -4.90
C ALA A 79 8.50 20.63 -6.38
N GLN A 80 9.30 19.69 -6.90
CA GLN A 80 9.74 19.68 -8.29
C GLN A 80 8.62 19.33 -9.27
N PHE A 81 7.50 18.76 -8.82
CA PHE A 81 6.32 18.60 -9.68
C PHE A 81 5.85 19.95 -10.25
N GLY A 82 6.08 21.06 -9.52
CA GLY A 82 5.74 22.41 -9.96
C GLY A 82 4.25 22.73 -9.92
N VAL A 83 3.46 21.88 -9.26
CA VAL A 83 2.00 22.00 -9.11
C VAL A 83 1.60 21.69 -7.67
N PRO A 84 0.39 22.05 -7.22
CA PRO A 84 -0.08 21.73 -5.87
C PRO A 84 0.00 20.23 -5.56
N VAL A 85 0.43 19.91 -4.33
CA VAL A 85 0.56 18.55 -3.84
C VAL A 85 -0.33 18.36 -2.61
N HIS A 86 -1.32 17.50 -2.77
CA HIS A 86 -2.20 17.01 -1.73
C HIS A 86 -1.71 15.64 -1.26
N ARG A 87 -1.96 15.29 0.00
CA ARG A 87 -1.43 14.06 0.59
C ARG A 87 -2.33 13.55 1.70
N VAL A 88 -2.43 12.22 1.80
CA VAL A 88 -3.01 11.49 2.94
C VAL A 88 -1.91 10.70 3.64
N PRO A 89 -2.01 10.47 4.95
CA PRO A 89 -1.01 9.67 5.66
C PRO A 89 -1.16 8.18 5.33
N GLY A 90 -0.02 7.50 5.23
CA GLY A 90 0.12 6.04 5.38
C GLY A 90 0.66 5.67 6.76
N ASN A 91 0.72 4.37 7.06
CA ASN A 91 1.18 3.90 8.37
C ASN A 91 2.65 4.22 8.63
N HIS A 92 3.49 4.42 7.62
CA HIS A 92 4.86 4.89 7.86
C HIS A 92 4.90 6.39 8.21
N ASP A 93 3.97 7.17 7.65
CA ASP A 93 3.91 8.61 7.86
C ASP A 93 3.38 8.97 9.26
N VAL A 94 2.41 8.18 9.75
CA VAL A 94 1.74 8.37 11.05
C VAL A 94 1.51 7.03 11.74
N TRP A 95 2.27 6.78 12.81
CA TRP A 95 2.16 5.56 13.62
C TRP A 95 2.44 5.74 15.11
N GLU A 96 2.79 6.95 15.53
CA GLU A 96 3.10 7.33 16.92
C GLU A 96 2.73 8.81 17.11
N ALA A 97 2.64 9.26 18.36
CA ALA A 97 2.48 10.67 18.69
C ALA A 97 3.46 11.60 17.96
N VAL A 98 4.75 11.28 17.95
CA VAL A 98 5.79 12.14 17.35
C VAL A 98 5.55 12.33 15.85
N THR A 99 5.26 11.25 15.12
CA THR A 99 5.01 11.29 13.67
C THR A 99 3.66 11.93 13.34
N ARG A 100 2.64 11.69 14.18
CA ARG A 100 1.32 12.36 14.13
C ARG A 100 1.44 13.87 14.33
N ASP A 101 2.19 14.30 15.34
CA ASP A 101 2.39 15.72 15.66
C ASP A 101 3.18 16.42 14.55
N LEU A 102 4.25 15.79 14.04
CA LEU A 102 4.99 16.29 12.88
C LEU A 102 4.09 16.43 11.64
N TRP A 103 3.25 15.44 11.35
CA TRP A 103 2.29 15.54 10.25
C TRP A 103 1.38 16.76 10.42
N VAL A 104 0.79 16.93 11.62
CA VAL A 104 -0.15 18.03 11.89
C VAL A 104 0.53 19.39 11.81
N GLU A 105 1.74 19.53 12.35
CA GLU A 105 2.52 20.77 12.25
C GLU A 105 2.83 21.16 10.80
N ARG A 106 3.13 20.18 9.93
CA ARG A 106 3.56 20.43 8.55
C ARG A 106 2.41 20.57 7.57
N TYR A 107 1.42 19.70 7.70
CA TYR A 107 0.38 19.51 6.70
C TYR A 107 -1.01 19.75 7.25
N GLY A 108 -1.18 19.98 8.55
CA GLY A 108 -2.47 20.20 9.22
C GLY A 108 -3.24 18.92 9.48
N GLU A 109 -4.57 19.03 9.52
CA GLU A 109 -5.47 17.92 9.83
C GLU A 109 -5.22 16.65 8.98
N LEU A 110 -5.40 15.49 9.61
CA LEU A 110 -5.26 14.17 8.97
C LEU A 110 -6.41 13.87 8.01
N GLN A 111 -7.59 14.42 8.29
CA GLN A 111 -8.77 14.39 7.42
C GLN A 111 -8.91 15.76 6.78
N LYS A 112 -9.03 15.82 5.45
CA LYS A 112 -9.24 17.08 4.73
C LYS A 112 -10.11 16.88 3.51
N SER A 113 -10.73 17.96 3.06
CA SER A 113 -11.33 18.02 1.74
C SER A 113 -10.90 19.29 1.04
N PHE A 114 -10.93 19.25 -0.29
CA PHE A 114 -10.76 20.45 -1.11
C PHE A 114 -11.63 20.34 -2.36
N GLU A 115 -11.93 21.49 -2.95
CA GLU A 115 -12.64 21.59 -4.21
C GLU A 115 -11.66 21.99 -5.32
N HIS A 116 -11.87 21.44 -6.51
CA HIS A 116 -11.21 21.87 -7.73
C HIS A 116 -12.19 21.71 -8.89
N ASP A 117 -12.46 22.78 -9.62
CA ASP A 117 -13.32 22.78 -10.80
C ASP A 117 -14.65 22.02 -10.60
N GLY A 118 -15.37 22.39 -9.54
CA GLY A 118 -16.68 21.82 -9.21
C GLY A 118 -16.65 20.35 -8.77
N SER A 119 -15.46 19.79 -8.54
CA SER A 119 -15.25 18.43 -8.03
C SER A 119 -14.76 18.48 -6.60
N LEU A 120 -15.20 17.53 -5.78
CA LEU A 120 -14.80 17.38 -4.38
C LEU A 120 -13.78 16.26 -4.22
N PHE A 121 -12.72 16.54 -3.47
CA PHE A 121 -11.64 15.59 -3.17
C PHE A 121 -11.60 15.35 -1.67
N LEU A 122 -11.79 14.10 -1.25
CA LEU A 122 -11.78 13.67 0.14
C LEU A 122 -10.44 12.99 0.45
N LEU A 123 -9.66 13.61 1.33
CA LEU A 123 -8.38 13.11 1.82
C LEU A 123 -8.62 12.39 3.15
N LEU A 124 -8.63 11.06 3.11
CA LEU A 124 -9.07 10.19 4.19
C LEU A 124 -7.91 9.53 4.95
N ASN A 125 -7.82 9.76 6.25
CA ASN A 125 -6.89 9.09 7.14
C ASN A 125 -7.36 7.67 7.46
N SER A 126 -6.65 6.66 6.97
CA SER A 126 -6.89 5.25 7.33
C SER A 126 -5.81 4.68 8.25
N CYS A 127 -4.95 5.52 8.84
CA CYS A 127 -3.90 5.09 9.76
C CYS A 127 -4.45 4.94 11.17
N TRP A 128 -3.88 4.01 11.94
CA TRP A 128 -4.00 4.09 13.39
C TRP A 128 -3.38 5.41 13.85
N THR A 129 -4.12 6.17 14.65
CA THR A 129 -3.70 7.49 15.11
C THR A 129 -3.79 7.48 16.64
N PRO A 130 -2.67 7.65 17.36
CA PRO A 130 -2.73 7.78 18.82
C PRO A 130 -3.52 9.05 19.18
N ALA A 131 -4.16 9.05 20.36
CA ALA A 131 -4.76 10.25 20.90
C ALA A 131 -3.69 11.29 21.28
N ALA A 132 -4.07 12.57 21.43
CA ALA A 132 -3.14 13.58 21.93
C ALA A 132 -2.62 13.16 23.33
N GLY A 133 -1.29 13.13 23.49
CA GLY A 133 -0.65 12.66 24.73
C GLY A 133 -0.54 11.14 24.90
N ASP A 134 -1.09 10.33 23.99
CA ASP A 134 -0.88 8.88 23.97
C ASP A 134 0.51 8.56 23.40
N THR A 135 1.32 7.82 24.16
CA THR A 135 2.69 7.42 23.81
C THR A 135 2.80 5.97 23.37
N SER A 136 1.66 5.32 23.14
CA SER A 136 1.62 3.95 22.62
C SER A 136 2.15 3.89 21.19
N HIS A 137 2.86 2.81 20.87
CA HIS A 137 3.24 2.50 19.50
C HIS A 137 2.09 1.87 18.74
N CYS A 138 2.02 2.09 17.42
CA CYS A 138 1.07 1.42 16.54
C CYS A 138 1.13 -0.11 16.73
N PRO A 139 0.04 -0.75 17.17
CA PRO A 139 -0.05 -2.20 17.24
C PRO A 139 0.23 -2.86 15.88
N PRO A 140 0.98 -3.98 15.80
CA PRO A 140 1.31 -4.64 14.53
C PRO A 140 0.11 -5.01 13.65
N LYS A 141 -1.05 -5.24 14.27
CA LYS A 141 -2.30 -5.54 13.55
C LYS A 141 -2.87 -4.35 12.76
N PHE A 142 -2.41 -3.13 13.03
CA PHE A 142 -2.88 -1.90 12.39
C PHE A 142 -1.90 -1.32 11.36
N ILE A 143 -0.84 -2.07 11.03
CA ILE A 143 0.06 -1.76 9.91
C ILE A 143 -0.71 -1.71 8.59
N ARG A 144 -1.78 -2.50 8.45
CA ARG A 144 -2.67 -2.49 7.27
C ARG A 144 -3.80 -1.46 7.37
N GLY A 145 -3.61 -0.45 8.21
CA GLY A 145 -4.59 0.58 8.51
C GLY A 145 -5.67 0.16 9.50
N VAL A 146 -6.57 1.10 9.77
CA VAL A 146 -7.78 0.93 10.58
C VAL A 146 -9.01 1.24 9.75
N GLN A 147 -10.11 0.54 10.04
CA GLN A 147 -11.40 0.91 9.50
C GLN A 147 -11.75 2.34 9.94
N LEU A 148 -12.47 3.09 9.09
CA LEU A 148 -12.90 4.43 9.44
C LEU A 148 -13.89 4.36 10.60
N ASP A 149 -13.46 4.84 11.76
CA ASP A 149 -14.29 4.92 12.96
C ASP A 149 -15.43 5.95 12.79
N PRO A 150 -16.37 6.08 13.78
CA PRO A 150 -17.51 6.99 13.65
C PRO A 150 -17.11 8.43 13.31
N GLU A 151 -16.07 8.98 13.93
CA GLU A 151 -15.62 10.37 13.69
C GLU A 151 -15.12 10.56 12.26
N ARG A 152 -14.30 9.63 11.76
CA ARG A 152 -13.81 9.69 10.37
C ARG A 152 -14.95 9.50 9.35
N ARG A 153 -16.00 8.74 9.66
CA ARG A 153 -17.19 8.60 8.80
C ARG A 153 -18.12 9.82 8.88
N GLU A 154 -18.19 10.46 10.03
CA GLU A 154 -18.90 11.73 10.20
C GLU A 154 -18.25 12.82 9.36
N PHE A 155 -16.92 12.89 9.31
CA PHE A 155 -16.20 13.75 8.38
C PHE A 155 -16.63 13.56 6.92
N VAL A 156 -16.68 12.30 6.44
CA VAL A 156 -17.15 12.00 5.06
C VAL A 156 -18.58 12.50 4.86
N THR A 157 -19.47 12.21 5.81
CA THR A 157 -20.88 12.63 5.74
C THR A 157 -21.01 14.15 5.67
N ASN A 158 -20.29 14.87 6.53
CA ASN A 158 -20.33 16.32 6.61
C ASN A 158 -19.72 16.98 5.37
N ALA A 159 -18.61 16.46 4.85
CA ALA A 159 -18.00 16.95 3.62
C ALA A 159 -18.98 16.78 2.44
N LEU A 160 -19.57 15.60 2.26
CA LEU A 160 -20.55 15.39 1.19
C LEU A 160 -21.77 16.30 1.34
N ALA A 161 -22.28 16.49 2.56
CA ALA A 161 -23.43 17.36 2.83
C ALA A 161 -23.12 18.86 2.62
N ALA A 162 -21.88 19.28 2.85
CA ALA A 162 -21.44 20.65 2.63
C ALA A 162 -21.27 21.00 1.13
N HIS A 163 -21.12 19.99 0.27
CA HIS A 163 -20.89 20.16 -1.17
C HIS A 163 -21.96 19.43 -2.02
N PRO A 164 -23.26 19.76 -1.89
CA PRO A 164 -24.34 19.06 -2.60
C PRO A 164 -24.30 19.26 -4.13
N GLU A 165 -23.64 20.32 -4.60
CA GLU A 165 -23.49 20.66 -6.02
C GLU A 165 -22.21 20.09 -6.65
N ALA A 166 -21.42 19.30 -5.91
CA ALA A 166 -20.22 18.68 -6.45
C ALA A 166 -20.58 17.78 -7.63
N ARG A 167 -19.96 18.01 -8.79
CA ARG A 167 -20.23 17.25 -10.02
C ARG A 167 -19.58 15.87 -9.99
N HIS A 168 -18.41 15.79 -9.36
CA HIS A 168 -17.65 14.56 -9.15
C HIS A 168 -17.12 14.53 -7.73
N VAL A 169 -17.04 13.33 -7.15
CA VAL A 169 -16.35 13.10 -5.88
C VAL A 169 -15.24 12.07 -6.09
N PHE A 170 -14.07 12.36 -5.51
CA PHE A 170 -12.93 11.46 -5.46
C PHE A 170 -12.49 11.29 -4.00
N ALA A 171 -12.11 10.08 -3.60
CA ALA A 171 -11.60 9.82 -2.26
C ALA A 171 -10.22 9.16 -2.30
N PHE A 172 -9.38 9.47 -1.31
CA PHE A 172 -7.99 9.03 -1.24
C PHE A 172 -7.68 8.57 0.17
N LEU A 173 -6.95 7.46 0.32
CA LEU A 173 -6.51 6.97 1.62
C LEU A 173 -5.21 6.18 1.50
N GLY A 174 -4.50 5.97 2.61
CA GLY A 174 -3.30 5.15 2.62
C GLY A 174 -3.60 3.70 2.23
N HIS A 175 -4.64 3.13 2.81
CA HIS A 175 -4.86 1.67 2.87
C HIS A 175 -6.07 1.23 2.07
N MET A 176 -6.02 0.04 1.46
CA MET A 176 -7.16 -0.58 0.76
C MET A 176 -8.16 -1.18 1.76
N LEU A 177 -8.95 -0.32 2.40
CA LEU A 177 -9.95 -0.77 3.39
C LEU A 177 -11.09 -1.60 2.79
N TRP A 178 -11.15 -1.73 1.46
CA TRP A 178 -12.16 -2.46 0.71
C TRP A 178 -11.67 -3.82 0.17
N TRP A 179 -10.46 -4.26 0.53
CA TRP A 179 -9.84 -5.45 -0.05
C TRP A 179 -10.68 -6.73 0.11
N GLU A 180 -11.28 -6.91 1.29
CA GLU A 180 -12.11 -8.07 1.60
C GLU A 180 -13.59 -7.79 1.28
N ASP A 181 -14.30 -8.78 0.74
CA ASP A 181 -15.75 -8.67 0.47
C ASP A 181 -16.58 -8.35 1.72
N ALA A 182 -16.12 -8.83 2.88
CA ALA A 182 -16.75 -8.61 4.18
C ALA A 182 -16.21 -7.38 4.92
N ALA A 183 -15.39 -6.54 4.27
CA ALA A 183 -14.83 -5.36 4.91
C ALA A 183 -15.91 -4.37 5.33
N ALA A 184 -15.75 -3.76 6.52
CA ALA A 184 -16.67 -2.75 7.04
C ALA A 184 -16.85 -1.57 6.08
N TRP A 185 -15.84 -1.28 5.25
CA TRP A 185 -15.93 -0.31 4.15
C TRP A 185 -17.22 -0.46 3.33
N TRP A 186 -17.61 -1.68 2.97
CA TRP A 186 -18.77 -1.94 2.12
C TRP A 186 -20.10 -1.66 2.79
N SER A 187 -20.19 -1.84 4.11
CA SER A 187 -21.40 -1.57 4.88
C SER A 187 -21.46 -0.15 5.43
N GLU A 188 -20.32 0.50 5.65
CA GLU A 188 -20.23 1.71 6.47
C GLU A 188 -19.77 2.97 5.71
N VAL A 189 -18.96 2.83 4.65
CA VAL A 189 -18.38 3.97 3.92
C VAL A 189 -18.89 4.02 2.49
N HIS A 190 -18.85 2.89 1.79
CA HIS A 190 -19.33 2.77 0.42
C HIS A 190 -20.76 3.31 0.22
N PRO A 191 -21.75 3.03 1.11
CA PRO A 191 -23.10 3.57 0.93
C PRO A 191 -23.20 5.10 1.06
N LEU A 192 -22.22 5.75 1.72
CA LEU A 192 -22.13 7.22 1.77
C LEU A 192 -21.66 7.75 0.42
N LEU A 193 -20.58 7.17 -0.10
CA LEU A 193 -19.98 7.55 -1.38
C LEU A 193 -20.90 7.27 -2.57
N ALA A 194 -21.61 6.14 -2.57
CA ALA A 194 -22.52 5.73 -3.63
C ALA A 194 -23.77 6.62 -3.76
N LYS A 195 -24.08 7.43 -2.74
CA LYS A 195 -25.17 8.44 -2.79
C LYS A 195 -24.71 9.78 -3.37
N ALA A 196 -23.40 9.99 -3.46
CA ALA A 196 -22.79 11.15 -4.09
C ALA A 196 -22.34 10.78 -5.51
N PRO A 197 -22.01 11.75 -6.39
CA PRO A 197 -21.45 11.45 -7.70
C PRO A 197 -19.98 11.03 -7.61
N THR A 198 -19.69 10.05 -6.75
CA THR A 198 -18.36 9.50 -6.56
C THR A 198 -17.92 8.75 -7.79
N ARG A 199 -16.73 9.06 -8.28
CA ARG A 199 -16.16 8.48 -9.49
C ARG A 199 -15.10 7.45 -9.17
N ALA A 200 -14.21 7.76 -8.24
CA ALA A 200 -13.16 6.84 -7.84
C ALA A 200 -12.69 7.00 -6.39
N VAL A 201 -12.16 5.92 -5.84
CA VAL A 201 -11.46 5.84 -4.56
C VAL A 201 -10.06 5.27 -4.79
N PHE A 202 -9.03 5.94 -4.28
CA PHE A 202 -7.64 5.57 -4.50
C PHE A 202 -6.90 5.22 -3.21
N ALA A 203 -6.07 4.18 -3.24
CA ALA A 203 -5.14 3.81 -2.16
C ALA A 203 -3.70 3.62 -2.65
N GLY A 204 -2.74 3.73 -1.71
CA GLY A 204 -1.31 3.72 -2.00
C GLY A 204 -0.49 2.59 -1.37
N ASP A 205 -0.87 2.10 -0.19
CA ASP A 205 -0.16 1.05 0.56
C ASP A 205 0.07 -0.20 -0.30
N MET A 206 1.19 -0.88 -0.05
CA MET A 206 1.50 -2.15 -0.69
C MET A 206 0.61 -3.27 -0.13
N GLY A 207 -0.40 -3.61 -0.91
CA GLY A 207 -1.24 -4.78 -0.71
C GLY A 207 -0.54 -6.08 -1.12
N PRO A 208 -1.33 -7.12 -1.45
CA PRO A 208 -0.79 -8.28 -2.18
C PRO A 208 -0.35 -7.94 -3.62
N TRP A 209 -0.67 -6.74 -4.12
CA TRP A 209 -0.31 -6.23 -5.45
C TRP A 209 0.21 -4.79 -5.36
N LYS A 210 0.88 -4.30 -6.41
CA LYS A 210 1.19 -2.88 -6.59
C LYS A 210 0.09 -2.12 -7.31
N PHE A 211 -0.78 -2.85 -8.00
CA PHE A 211 -1.97 -2.34 -8.67
C PHE A 211 -3.14 -3.28 -8.44
N SER A 212 -4.30 -2.73 -8.12
CA SER A 212 -5.56 -3.46 -8.16
C SER A 212 -6.70 -2.52 -8.57
N HIS A 213 -7.71 -3.08 -9.23
CA HIS A 213 -8.90 -2.36 -9.64
C HIS A 213 -10.14 -3.22 -9.40
N LEU A 214 -11.17 -2.58 -8.86
CA LEU A 214 -12.51 -3.12 -8.69
C LEU A 214 -13.51 -2.02 -9.05
N ARG A 215 -14.62 -2.36 -9.69
CA ARG A 215 -15.72 -1.42 -9.92
C ARG A 215 -16.97 -1.88 -9.18
N ARG A 216 -17.59 -0.98 -8.41
CA ARG A 216 -18.86 -1.24 -7.70
C ARG A 216 -19.72 0.01 -7.64
N ASP A 217 -21.00 -0.14 -7.99
CA ASP A 217 -21.97 0.97 -8.00
C ASP A 217 -21.46 2.20 -8.77
N SER A 218 -20.84 1.94 -9.93
CA SER A 218 -20.19 2.93 -10.81
C SER A 218 -18.99 3.68 -10.23
N ILE A 219 -18.50 3.28 -9.06
CA ILE A 219 -17.28 3.80 -8.44
C ILE A 219 -16.12 2.85 -8.76
N ASP A 220 -15.02 3.40 -9.27
CA ASP A 220 -13.78 2.68 -9.43
C ASP A 220 -12.95 2.72 -8.14
N TYR A 221 -12.51 1.56 -7.65
CA TYR A 221 -11.63 1.41 -6.51
C TYR A 221 -10.26 1.01 -7.03
N LEU A 222 -9.27 1.86 -6.86
CA LEU A 222 -7.93 1.67 -7.42
C LEU A 222 -6.88 1.69 -6.32
N GLN A 223 -5.91 0.80 -6.46
CA GLN A 223 -4.65 0.86 -5.74
C GLN A 223 -3.55 1.15 -6.75
N THR A 224 -2.69 2.12 -6.46
CA THR A 224 -1.47 2.38 -7.22
C THR A 224 -0.33 2.59 -6.25
N ALA A 225 0.73 1.79 -6.37
CA ALA A 225 1.85 1.80 -5.44
C ALA A 225 3.20 1.77 -6.16
N PHE A 226 4.17 2.43 -5.55
CA PHE A 226 5.59 2.31 -5.87
C PHE A 226 6.31 1.41 -4.86
N GLU A 227 7.45 0.86 -5.26
CA GLU A 227 8.40 0.19 -4.37
C GLU A 227 9.80 0.65 -4.76
N PHE A 228 10.18 1.83 -4.25
CA PHE A 228 11.47 2.42 -4.60
C PHE A 228 12.65 1.66 -4.01
N THR A 229 12.53 1.20 -2.77
CA THR A 229 13.48 0.27 -2.15
C THR A 229 12.85 -1.12 -2.07
N PRO A 230 13.32 -2.11 -2.85
CA PRO A 230 12.80 -3.46 -2.79
C PRO A 230 13.18 -4.14 -1.45
N PRO A 231 12.34 -5.03 -0.91
CA PRO A 231 12.62 -5.78 0.32
C PRO A 231 13.94 -6.57 0.24
N PRO A 232 14.54 -6.94 1.38
CA PRO A 232 15.77 -7.72 1.39
C PRO A 232 15.68 -8.99 0.52
N LEU A 233 16.79 -9.32 -0.17
CA LEU A 233 16.83 -10.42 -1.14
C LEU A 233 16.40 -11.76 -0.53
N GLU A 234 16.69 -12.00 0.74
CA GLU A 234 16.25 -13.19 1.46
C GLU A 234 14.72 -13.28 1.56
N MET A 235 14.04 -12.16 1.79
CA MET A 235 12.57 -12.12 1.81
C MET A 235 11.99 -12.39 0.43
N GLN A 236 12.58 -11.81 -0.63
CA GLN A 236 12.16 -12.08 -2.02
C GLN A 236 12.32 -13.57 -2.38
N ARG A 237 13.39 -14.21 -1.92
CA ARG A 237 13.63 -15.64 -2.16
C ARG A 237 12.64 -16.54 -1.42
N ASN A 238 12.34 -16.20 -0.16
CA ASN A 238 11.66 -17.12 0.75
C ASN A 238 10.14 -16.87 0.87
N ARG A 239 9.65 -15.67 0.54
CA ARG A 239 8.23 -15.31 0.66
C ARG A 239 7.65 -14.99 -0.71
N GLU A 240 6.77 -15.89 -1.19
CA GLU A 240 6.13 -15.76 -2.49
C GLU A 240 5.39 -14.43 -2.67
N SER A 241 4.63 -13.99 -1.66
CA SER A 241 3.92 -12.70 -1.72
C SER A 241 4.85 -11.50 -1.90
N ILE A 242 6.02 -11.51 -1.24
CA ILE A 242 7.02 -10.45 -1.38
C ILE A 242 7.66 -10.50 -2.76
N ARG A 243 7.99 -11.70 -3.25
CA ARG A 243 8.53 -11.89 -4.58
C ARG A 243 7.59 -11.37 -5.67
N MET A 244 6.31 -11.73 -5.57
CA MET A 244 5.28 -11.29 -6.52
C MET A 244 5.15 -9.78 -6.57
N LEU A 245 5.31 -9.08 -5.44
CA LEU A 245 5.32 -7.62 -5.40
C LEU A 245 6.54 -7.04 -6.11
N THR A 246 7.74 -7.50 -5.77
CA THR A 246 8.98 -6.98 -6.36
C THR A 246 9.11 -7.22 -7.86
N GLU A 247 8.37 -8.20 -8.40
CA GLU A 247 8.32 -8.51 -9.83
C GLU A 247 7.24 -7.72 -10.59
N GLN A 248 6.43 -6.90 -9.92
CA GLN A 248 5.49 -5.99 -10.56
C GLN A 248 6.16 -4.66 -10.87
N LEU A 249 5.84 -4.10 -12.05
CA LEU A 249 6.14 -2.69 -12.35
C LEU A 249 5.40 -1.80 -11.35
N ASP A 250 6.06 -0.72 -10.96
CA ASP A 250 5.41 0.29 -10.13
C ASP A 250 4.38 1.05 -10.95
N THR A 251 3.29 1.49 -10.32
CA THR A 251 2.16 2.11 -11.03
C THR A 251 1.71 3.42 -10.40
N TRP A 252 1.17 4.29 -11.24
CA TRP A 252 0.49 5.53 -10.84
C TRP A 252 -0.65 5.84 -11.80
N ALA A 253 -1.58 6.71 -11.39
CA ALA A 253 -2.72 7.08 -12.23
C ALA A 253 -2.63 8.54 -12.66
N LEU A 254 -2.92 8.81 -13.94
CA LEU A 254 -3.29 10.13 -14.42
C LEU A 254 -4.81 10.14 -14.66
N VAL A 255 -5.53 10.92 -13.87
CA VAL A 255 -6.98 11.05 -14.00
C VAL A 255 -7.28 12.30 -14.81
N SER A 256 -8.13 12.17 -15.82
CA SER A 256 -8.62 13.29 -16.63
C SER A 256 -10.11 13.45 -16.43
N VAL A 257 -10.54 14.68 -16.14
CA VAL A 257 -11.94 15.06 -16.02
C VAL A 257 -12.25 16.02 -17.17
N ASP A 258 -13.27 15.71 -17.96
CA ASP A 258 -13.76 16.55 -19.05
C ASP A 258 -15.30 16.57 -19.02
N GLY A 259 -15.85 17.62 -18.41
CA GLY A 259 -17.28 17.70 -18.18
C GLY A 259 -17.76 16.58 -17.25
N ASP A 260 -18.61 15.67 -17.75
CA ASP A 260 -19.07 14.48 -17.00
C ASP A 260 -18.17 13.26 -17.19
N ALA A 261 -17.27 13.31 -18.17
CA ALA A 261 -16.37 12.21 -18.46
C ALA A 261 -15.21 12.20 -17.46
N VAL A 262 -14.94 11.02 -16.90
CA VAL A 262 -13.76 10.76 -16.06
C VAL A 262 -13.04 9.57 -16.64
N HIS A 263 -11.75 9.76 -16.95
CA HIS A 263 -10.88 8.72 -17.46
C HIS A 263 -9.69 8.54 -16.52
N VAL A 264 -9.35 7.28 -16.22
CA VAL A 264 -8.19 6.93 -15.40
C VAL A 264 -7.19 6.20 -16.28
N ASP A 265 -6.06 6.85 -16.55
CA ASP A 265 -4.93 6.28 -17.30
C ASP A 265 -3.89 5.74 -16.31
N VAL A 266 -3.76 4.41 -16.22
CA VAL A 266 -2.80 3.75 -15.33
C VAL A 266 -1.46 3.61 -16.04
N ARG A 267 -0.43 4.25 -15.47
CA ARG A 267 0.91 4.31 -16.03
C ARG A 267 1.88 3.51 -15.17
N THR A 268 2.95 3.05 -15.79
CA THR A 268 4.01 2.28 -15.13
C THR A 268 5.29 3.11 -14.99
N LEU A 269 6.14 2.73 -14.04
CA LEU A 269 7.44 3.36 -13.78
C LEU A 269 8.48 2.30 -13.40
N GLY A 270 9.77 2.61 -13.59
CA GLY A 270 10.86 1.74 -13.16
C GLY A 270 11.14 0.56 -14.08
N GLY A 271 10.55 0.49 -15.27
CA GLY A 271 10.79 -0.62 -16.20
C GLY A 271 12.25 -0.72 -16.66
N LEU A 272 12.91 0.43 -16.84
CA LEU A 272 14.32 0.48 -17.25
C LEU A 272 15.26 0.91 -16.11
N GLU A 273 14.80 1.81 -15.23
CA GLU A 273 15.66 2.48 -14.25
C GLU A 273 15.66 1.79 -12.86
N SER A 274 14.76 0.83 -12.59
CA SER A 274 14.72 0.15 -11.29
C SER A 274 15.83 -0.90 -11.07
N GLY A 275 16.43 -1.41 -12.15
CA GLY A 275 17.32 -2.57 -12.11
C GLY A 275 16.63 -3.90 -11.74
N LEU A 276 15.31 -3.92 -11.50
CA LEU A 276 14.56 -5.10 -11.07
C LEU A 276 14.29 -6.10 -12.21
N PHE A 277 14.35 -5.65 -13.46
CA PHE A 277 13.96 -6.44 -14.63
C PHE A 277 15.19 -6.84 -15.48
N SER A 278 16.21 -7.40 -14.83
CA SER A 278 17.43 -7.87 -15.49
C SER A 278 17.64 -9.39 -15.35
N PRO A 279 18.37 -10.05 -16.27
CA PRO A 279 18.73 -11.46 -16.11
C PRO A 279 19.50 -11.74 -14.81
N GLU A 280 20.33 -10.80 -14.36
CA GLU A 280 21.06 -10.92 -13.09
C GLU A 280 20.10 -10.89 -11.90
N LYS A 281 19.15 -9.94 -11.88
CA LYS A 281 18.14 -9.88 -10.84
C LYS A 281 17.30 -11.16 -10.80
N TYR A 282 16.86 -11.65 -11.95
CA TYR A 282 16.14 -12.93 -12.05
C TYR A 282 16.93 -14.07 -11.40
N ARG A 283 18.19 -14.26 -11.79
CA ARG A 283 19.05 -15.32 -11.23
C ARG A 283 19.25 -15.16 -9.72
N SER A 284 19.40 -13.91 -9.25
CA SER A 284 19.58 -13.64 -7.82
C SER A 284 18.37 -14.06 -6.98
N VAL A 285 17.15 -14.04 -7.54
CA VAL A 285 15.90 -14.36 -6.83
C VAL A 285 15.49 -15.83 -7.04
N HIS A 286 15.62 -16.36 -8.28
CA HIS A 286 15.06 -17.65 -8.67
C HIS A 286 16.08 -18.79 -8.78
N GLU A 287 17.32 -18.47 -9.13
CA GLU A 287 18.38 -19.47 -9.38
C GLU A 287 19.41 -19.53 -8.25
N PHE A 288 19.07 -18.98 -7.08
CA PHE A 288 19.96 -19.03 -5.94
C PHE A 288 20.11 -20.46 -5.42
N ASP A 289 21.33 -20.86 -5.08
CA ASP A 289 21.52 -22.06 -4.28
C ASP A 289 20.99 -21.80 -2.87
N ALA A 290 19.85 -22.41 -2.54
CA ALA A 290 19.28 -22.34 -1.20
C ALA A 290 20.18 -23.00 -0.13
N GLY A 291 21.28 -23.64 -0.54
CA GLY A 291 22.26 -24.24 0.34
C GLY A 291 21.80 -25.59 0.87
N THR A 292 22.09 -25.85 2.14
CA THR A 292 21.91 -27.16 2.78
C THR A 292 20.44 -27.56 2.89
N PHE A 293 20.20 -28.86 3.12
CA PHE A 293 18.87 -29.44 3.28
C PHE A 293 18.08 -28.77 4.41
N GLU A 294 18.72 -28.41 5.53
CA GLU A 294 18.08 -27.75 6.67
C GLU A 294 17.53 -26.38 6.27
N ARG A 295 18.28 -25.62 5.47
CA ARG A 295 17.89 -24.28 4.99
C ARG A 295 16.73 -24.36 3.99
N LYS A 296 16.74 -25.37 3.11
CA LYS A 296 15.60 -25.70 2.23
C LYS A 296 14.35 -26.11 3.00
N LEU A 297 14.52 -26.84 4.12
CA LEU A 297 13.42 -27.24 5.00
C LEU A 297 12.85 -26.03 5.75
N PHE A 298 13.71 -25.19 6.32
CA PHE A 298 13.31 -23.96 7.04
C PHE A 298 12.52 -23.00 6.14
N ASN A 299 12.97 -22.78 4.91
CA ASN A 299 12.28 -21.90 3.95
C ASN A 299 10.88 -22.41 3.55
N ARG A 300 10.62 -23.73 3.67
CA ARG A 300 9.29 -24.31 3.45
C ARG A 300 8.37 -24.22 4.67
N MET A 301 8.90 -23.89 5.84
CA MET A 301 8.20 -23.80 7.12
C MET A 301 7.94 -22.34 7.55
N ASP A 302 7.84 -21.43 6.57
CA ASP A 302 7.77 -19.98 6.76
C ASP A 302 6.43 -19.46 7.34
N ASN A 303 5.45 -20.34 7.58
CA ASN A 303 4.27 -20.00 8.36
C ASN A 303 3.78 -21.15 9.28
N PRO A 304 2.98 -20.83 10.31
CA PRO A 304 2.50 -21.82 11.28
C PRO A 304 1.65 -22.94 10.65
N THR A 305 0.85 -22.65 9.61
CA THR A 305 -0.02 -23.65 8.98
C THR A 305 0.77 -24.65 8.14
N LYS A 306 1.83 -24.21 7.46
CA LYS A 306 2.77 -25.07 6.72
C LYS A 306 3.58 -25.94 7.67
N LEU A 307 4.04 -25.40 8.81
CA LEU A 307 4.73 -26.17 9.85
C LEU A 307 3.83 -27.28 10.41
N VAL A 308 2.59 -26.93 10.80
CA VAL A 308 1.60 -27.91 11.29
C VAL A 308 1.30 -28.97 10.23
N GLY A 309 1.06 -28.56 8.99
CA GLY A 309 0.83 -29.49 7.88
C GLY A 309 2.00 -30.44 7.63
N TRP A 310 3.24 -29.99 7.86
CA TRP A 310 4.43 -30.82 7.72
C TRP A 310 4.61 -31.81 8.87
N LEU A 311 4.38 -31.38 10.11
CA LEU A 311 4.37 -32.26 11.29
C LEU A 311 3.32 -33.36 11.16
N TRP A 312 2.14 -33.03 10.61
CA TRP A 312 1.12 -34.03 10.29
C TRP A 312 1.59 -35.05 9.26
N LYS A 313 2.27 -34.61 8.18
CA LYS A 313 2.83 -35.51 7.16
C LYS A 313 3.91 -36.44 7.74
N LEU A 314 4.78 -35.93 8.62
CA LEU A 314 5.76 -36.74 9.33
C LEU A 314 5.10 -37.79 10.23
N GLY A 315 4.08 -37.38 11.00
CA GLY A 315 3.31 -38.30 11.85
C GLY A 315 2.66 -39.42 11.04
N ALA A 316 2.02 -39.09 9.91
CA ALA A 316 1.42 -40.07 9.01
C ALA A 316 2.45 -41.04 8.41
N ALA A 317 3.62 -40.52 7.99
CA ALA A 317 4.71 -41.35 7.48
C ALA A 317 5.25 -42.32 8.55
N ALA A 318 5.43 -41.86 9.80
CA ALA A 318 5.90 -42.70 10.90
C ALA A 318 4.90 -43.84 11.21
N VAL A 319 3.59 -43.56 11.19
CA VAL A 319 2.54 -44.58 11.36
C VAL A 319 2.59 -45.61 10.23
N ALA A 320 2.73 -45.17 8.98
CA ALA A 320 2.82 -46.08 7.83
C ALA A 320 4.05 -46.99 7.90
N VAL A 321 5.21 -46.44 8.26
CA VAL A 321 6.45 -47.22 8.47
C VAL A 321 6.28 -48.23 9.61
N GLY A 322 5.69 -47.83 10.73
CA GLY A 322 5.40 -48.72 11.85
C GLY A 322 4.47 -49.88 11.46
N ALA A 323 3.42 -49.60 10.68
CA ALA A 323 2.51 -50.64 10.17
C ALA A 323 3.21 -51.63 9.24
N LEU A 324 4.07 -51.15 8.33
CA LEU A 324 4.85 -51.99 7.43
C LEU A 324 5.85 -52.88 8.19
N LEU A 325 6.54 -52.34 9.19
CA LEU A 325 7.44 -53.12 10.05
C LEU A 325 6.68 -54.16 10.87
N GLY A 326 5.50 -53.81 11.39
CA GLY A 326 4.62 -54.75 12.09
C GLY A 326 4.15 -55.89 11.18
N ALA A 327 3.71 -55.57 9.96
CA ALA A 327 3.29 -56.56 8.97
C ALA A 327 4.46 -57.46 8.53
N ALA A 328 5.64 -56.89 8.30
CA ALA A 328 6.85 -57.65 7.97
C ALA A 328 7.25 -58.59 9.11
N THR A 329 7.19 -58.11 10.36
CA THR A 329 7.48 -58.93 11.56
C THR A 329 6.49 -60.09 11.69
N LEU A 330 5.19 -59.82 11.53
CA LEU A 330 4.14 -60.85 11.53
C LEU A 330 4.33 -61.88 10.40
N TRP A 331 4.73 -61.43 9.21
CA TRP A 331 5.02 -62.30 8.07
C TRP A 331 6.24 -63.21 8.33
N ILE A 332 7.33 -62.66 8.88
CA ILE A 332 8.53 -63.42 9.27
C ILE A 332 8.17 -64.46 10.33
N LEU A 333 7.40 -64.09 11.36
CA LEU A 333 6.98 -64.98 12.44
C LEU A 333 6.08 -66.12 11.95
N ARG A 334 5.20 -65.88 10.96
CA ARG A 334 4.36 -66.91 10.35
C ARG A 334 5.12 -67.92 9.50
N ARG A 335 6.25 -67.53 8.87
CA ARG A 335 7.08 -68.43 8.05
C ARG A 335 8.04 -69.31 8.86
N ARG A 336 8.22 -69.02 10.15
CA ARG A 336 9.08 -69.80 11.07
C ARG A 336 8.33 -70.84 11.91
N ARG A 337 7.00 -70.96 11.73
CA ARG A 337 6.17 -72.05 12.27
C ARG A 337 5.93 -73.08 11.19
#